data_AF-A0A291GVR5-F1
#
_entry.id   AF-A0A291GVR5-F1
#
_cell.length_a   1.000
_cell.length_b   1.000
_cell.length_c   1.000
_cell.angle_alpha   90.00
_cell.angle_beta   90.00
_cell.angle_gamma   90.00
#
_symmetry.space_group_name_H-M   'P 1'
#
loop_
_entity.id
_entity.type
_entity.pdbx_description
1 polymer ?
#
loop_
_entity_poly.entity_id
_entity_poly.type
_entity_poly.pdbx_seq_one_letter_code
_entity_poly.pdbx_strand_id
1 'polypeptide(L)'
;MVAAAGWSPAARARAAGYSASMIRPPAQRRRGISWPILALAAVLVVCLVLVLTIVRPSPPERNQPLQISTSEWLPYISPDLPDDGPVAAMLTEVFGRAGYSPEFVFGTWPRAERDVRSGATIGMAPVIVSETRSSFALYTDPLLDFTYTLHGRKGADLDAFSDRADLKGVRVARIDGYKYWDALDRSGATFIDYPSSLAAFTAVKDGEADVVAEGSIAGRSVLESAAFGGDASDYAEVAPRTDLTSSTQGLHLLIKDTPEGRTLQKQFNAALEDFRGSEDYDRLVAGLTDTSAEVVLDSAAGGAVELMDADGEPMGSTPSGTQAFVARWPDDAPASDTLIAVKVLDGPLRGRLLWARLEDLEITHD
;
A
#
# COMPACT_ATOMS: atom_id res chain seq x y z
N MET A 1 11.40 -67.07 -46.41
CA MET A 1 9.99 -67.46 -46.48
C MET A 1 9.27 -66.37 -47.28
N VAL A 2 8.89 -66.68 -48.53
CA VAL A 2 7.83 -66.06 -49.37
C VAL A 2 8.04 -64.58 -49.78
N ALA A 3 7.86 -64.10 -51.01
CA ALA A 3 7.60 -64.56 -52.39
C ALA A 3 7.84 -63.30 -53.28
N ALA A 4 8.54 -63.33 -54.42
CA ALA A 4 8.26 -63.93 -55.73
C ALA A 4 7.22 -63.17 -56.61
N ALA A 5 7.54 -63.15 -57.91
CA ALA A 5 6.76 -62.82 -59.11
C ALA A 5 6.73 -61.33 -59.53
N GLY A 6 6.95 -60.97 -60.80
CA GLY A 6 7.16 -61.74 -62.02
C GLY A 6 6.87 -60.89 -63.27
N TRP A 7 7.28 -61.41 -64.45
CA TRP A 7 7.00 -60.99 -65.84
C TRP A 7 7.89 -59.87 -66.44
N SER A 8 8.30 -59.88 -67.72
CA SER A 8 8.38 -60.82 -68.86
C SER A 8 9.05 -60.03 -70.01
N PRO A 9 9.72 -60.63 -71.01
CA PRO A 9 10.66 -59.97 -71.90
C PRO A 9 10.11 -59.70 -73.32
N ALA A 10 10.74 -58.76 -74.04
CA ALA A 10 11.14 -58.87 -75.46
C ALA A 10 11.25 -57.49 -76.13
N ALA A 11 12.40 -57.22 -76.75
CA ALA A 11 12.48 -56.83 -78.16
C ALA A 11 13.96 -56.64 -78.57
N ARG A 12 14.38 -57.40 -79.57
CA ARG A 12 15.67 -57.26 -80.26
C ARG A 12 15.63 -56.03 -81.17
N ALA A 13 16.72 -55.28 -81.22
CA ALA A 13 17.10 -54.54 -82.44
C ALA A 13 18.63 -54.39 -82.51
N ARG A 14 19.22 -54.97 -83.56
CA ARG A 14 20.56 -54.68 -84.07
C ARG A 14 20.62 -53.21 -84.52
N ALA A 15 21.74 -52.51 -84.29
CA ALA A 15 22.46 -51.81 -85.36
C ALA A 15 23.72 -51.09 -84.84
N ALA A 16 24.81 -51.31 -85.57
CA ALA A 16 25.85 -50.37 -85.98
C ALA A 16 26.50 -49.45 -84.93
N GLY A 17 27.79 -49.65 -84.72
CA GLY A 17 28.66 -48.68 -84.07
C GLY A 17 28.72 -47.36 -84.83
N TYR A 18 28.81 -46.27 -84.07
CA TYR A 18 29.44 -45.03 -84.48
C TYR A 18 30.14 -44.38 -83.29
N SER A 19 31.28 -43.79 -83.63
CA SER A 19 32.32 -43.21 -82.79
C SER A 19 31.85 -42.36 -81.60
N ALA A 20 32.55 -42.51 -80.48
CA ALA A 20 32.43 -41.68 -79.29
C ALA A 20 32.74 -40.21 -79.61
N SER A 21 31.81 -39.31 -79.27
CA SER A 21 32.11 -37.90 -79.01
C SER A 21 31.49 -37.51 -77.67
N MET A 22 32.32 -37.48 -76.63
CA MET A 22 31.96 -36.94 -75.32
C MET A 22 31.73 -35.44 -75.44
N ILE A 23 30.47 -35.01 -75.41
CA ILE A 23 30.13 -33.61 -75.09
C ILE A 23 30.24 -33.49 -73.57
N ARG A 24 31.34 -32.89 -73.09
CA ARG A 24 31.48 -32.48 -71.69
C ARG A 24 30.45 -31.38 -71.38
N PRO A 25 29.69 -31.44 -70.27
CA PRO A 25 28.85 -30.32 -69.86
C PRO A 25 29.74 -29.13 -69.49
N PRO A 26 29.30 -27.87 -69.72
CA PRO A 26 30.06 -26.71 -69.33
C PRO A 26 30.24 -26.70 -67.80
N ALA A 27 31.49 -26.54 -67.35
CA ALA A 27 31.83 -26.44 -65.94
C ALA A 27 31.08 -25.27 -65.30
N GLN A 28 30.14 -25.60 -64.42
CA GLN A 28 29.41 -24.63 -63.60
C GLN A 28 30.41 -24.00 -62.62
N ARG A 29 30.97 -22.84 -62.98
CA ARG A 29 31.80 -22.02 -62.07
C ARG A 29 30.92 -21.65 -60.87
N ARG A 30 31.09 -22.36 -59.75
CA ARG A 30 30.64 -21.88 -58.43
C ARG A 30 31.31 -20.53 -58.21
N ARG A 31 30.57 -19.43 -58.38
CA ARG A 31 31.01 -18.09 -57.98
C ARG A 31 31.15 -18.12 -56.47
N GLY A 32 32.37 -18.32 -55.99
CA GLY A 32 32.70 -18.17 -54.58
C GLY A 32 32.27 -16.78 -54.12
N ILE A 33 31.64 -16.72 -52.95
CA ILE A 33 31.22 -15.47 -52.31
C ILE A 33 32.46 -14.58 -52.21
N SER A 34 32.40 -13.37 -52.77
CA SER A 34 33.54 -12.47 -52.82
C SER A 34 33.87 -11.97 -51.40
N TRP A 35 35.15 -11.89 -51.07
CA TRP A 35 35.67 -11.35 -49.80
C TRP A 35 34.96 -10.07 -49.29
N PRO A 36 34.61 -9.06 -50.12
CA PRO A 36 33.86 -7.89 -49.65
C PRO A 36 32.47 -8.22 -49.09
N ILE A 37 31.80 -9.27 -49.56
CA ILE A 37 30.48 -9.69 -49.05
C ILE A 37 30.62 -10.27 -47.64
N LEU A 38 31.69 -11.04 -47.38
CA LEU A 38 31.97 -11.60 -46.07
C LEU A 38 32.37 -10.51 -45.06
N ALA A 39 33.15 -9.51 -45.49
CA ALA A 39 33.52 -8.37 -44.65
C ALA A 39 32.31 -7.51 -44.28
N LEU A 40 31.41 -7.24 -45.23
CA LEU A 40 30.18 -6.49 -44.98
C LEU A 40 29.25 -7.23 -44.00
N ALA A 41 29.12 -8.55 -44.16
CA ALA A 41 28.33 -9.38 -43.26
C ALA A 41 28.90 -9.37 -41.83
N ALA A 42 30.22 -9.43 -41.68
CA ALA A 42 30.86 -9.34 -40.37
C ALA A 42 30.61 -7.99 -39.67
N VAL A 43 30.68 -6.87 -40.41
CA VAL A 43 30.36 -5.55 -39.88
C VAL A 43 28.91 -5.46 -39.45
N LEU A 44 27.98 -5.98 -40.26
CA LEU A 44 26.55 -6.04 -39.93
C LEU A 44 26.28 -6.83 -38.65
N VAL A 45 26.95 -7.96 -38.46
CA VAL A 45 26.84 -8.79 -37.25
C VAL A 45 27.40 -8.04 -36.03
N VAL A 46 28.55 -7.38 -36.16
CA VAL A 46 29.14 -6.58 -35.07
C VAL A 46 28.24 -5.41 -34.70
N CYS A 47 27.69 -4.69 -35.68
CA CYS A 47 26.71 -3.63 -35.45
C CYS A 47 25.45 -4.16 -34.76
N LEU A 48 24.94 -5.31 -35.19
CA LEU A 48 23.76 -5.94 -34.57
C LEU A 48 24.04 -6.32 -33.11
N VAL A 49 25.20 -6.91 -32.82
CA VAL A 49 25.62 -7.24 -31.45
C VAL A 49 25.77 -5.98 -30.61
N LEU A 50 26.38 -4.92 -31.14
CA LEU A 50 26.51 -3.64 -30.44
C LEU A 50 25.14 -3.02 -30.13
N VAL A 51 24.21 -3.02 -31.09
CA VAL A 51 22.84 -2.54 -30.88
C VAL A 51 22.13 -3.36 -29.81
N LEU A 52 22.27 -4.69 -29.82
CA LEU A 52 21.68 -5.57 -28.80
C LEU A 52 22.30 -5.40 -27.40
N THR A 53 23.57 -4.97 -27.31
CA THR A 53 24.19 -4.65 -26.01
C THR A 53 23.84 -3.27 -25.47
N ILE A 54 23.53 -2.31 -26.35
CA ILE A 54 23.20 -0.93 -25.97
C ILE A 54 21.71 -0.79 -25.68
N VAL A 55 20.86 -1.49 -26.45
CA VAL A 55 19.41 -1.53 -26.20
C VAL A 55 19.15 -2.52 -25.09
N ARG A 56 19.35 -2.09 -23.84
CA ARG A 56 18.71 -2.77 -22.71
C ARG A 56 17.21 -2.55 -22.85
N PRO A 57 16.38 -3.60 -22.98
CA PRO A 57 14.95 -3.41 -22.91
C PRO A 57 14.63 -2.86 -21.51
N SER A 58 14.26 -1.58 -21.44
CA SER A 58 13.56 -1.08 -20.27
C SER A 58 12.31 -1.94 -20.08
N PRO A 59 11.96 -2.34 -18.85
CA PRO A 59 10.68 -2.96 -18.61
C PRO A 59 9.60 -2.04 -19.20
N PRO A 60 8.56 -2.59 -19.86
CA PRO A 60 7.48 -1.76 -20.35
C PRO A 60 6.96 -0.91 -19.17
N GLU A 61 7.02 0.41 -19.30
CA GLU A 61 6.33 1.31 -18.38
C GLU A 61 4.87 0.88 -18.39
N ARG A 62 4.43 0.35 -17.26
CA ARG A 62 3.03 -0.05 -17.11
C ARG A 62 2.25 1.26 -17.01
N ASN A 63 1.69 1.71 -18.13
CA ASN A 63 0.88 2.93 -18.23
C ASN A 63 -0.42 2.91 -17.38
N GLN A 64 -0.69 1.82 -16.64
CA GLN A 64 -1.81 1.75 -15.72
C GLN A 64 -1.31 1.69 -14.28
N PRO A 65 -1.82 2.59 -13.41
CA PRO A 65 -1.45 2.64 -12.01
C PRO A 65 -1.81 1.33 -11.30
N LEU A 66 -1.02 0.97 -10.28
CA LEU A 66 -1.31 -0.17 -9.43
C LEU A 66 -2.41 0.19 -8.46
N GLN A 67 -3.64 -0.24 -8.74
CA GLN A 67 -4.76 0.01 -7.84
C GLN A 67 -4.65 -0.82 -6.57
N ILE A 68 -4.60 -0.15 -5.42
CA ILE A 68 -4.54 -0.74 -4.08
C ILE A 68 -5.83 -0.35 -3.36
N SER A 69 -6.64 -1.34 -3.02
CA SER A 69 -7.86 -1.08 -2.25
C SER A 69 -7.54 -0.84 -0.78
N THR A 70 -8.22 0.11 -0.15
CA THR A 70 -8.00 0.43 1.26
C THR A 70 -9.29 0.92 1.93
N SER A 71 -9.23 1.12 3.24
CA SER A 71 -10.24 1.84 4.01
C SER A 71 -9.54 2.90 4.85
N GLU A 72 -10.27 3.93 5.20
CA GLU A 72 -9.76 4.98 6.07
C GLU A 72 -9.37 4.43 7.44
N TRP A 73 -8.13 4.71 7.85
CA TRP A 73 -7.58 4.28 9.13
C TRP A 73 -6.53 5.27 9.59
N LEU A 74 -6.99 6.31 10.30
CA LEU A 74 -6.15 7.34 10.86
C LEU A 74 -5.22 6.77 11.96
N PRO A 75 -4.00 7.32 12.11
CA PRO A 75 -3.36 8.32 11.24
C PRO A 75 -2.63 7.69 10.04
N TYR A 76 -2.78 6.39 9.79
CA TYR A 76 -1.97 5.63 8.82
C TYR A 76 -2.30 5.96 7.37
N ILE A 77 -3.58 5.94 7.00
CA ILE A 77 -4.05 6.14 5.63
C ILE A 77 -5.46 6.76 5.61
N SER A 78 -5.64 7.83 4.85
CA SER A 78 -6.93 8.50 4.66
C SER A 78 -6.86 9.44 3.44
N PRO A 79 -7.92 9.56 2.63
CA PRO A 79 -7.96 10.56 1.55
C PRO A 79 -7.92 12.01 2.08
N ASP A 80 -8.23 12.15 3.37
CA ASP A 80 -8.25 13.42 4.09
C ASP A 80 -6.88 13.73 4.74
N LEU A 81 -5.82 12.94 4.51
CA LEU A 81 -4.45 13.25 4.97
C LEU A 81 -3.55 13.76 3.82
N PRO A 82 -2.48 14.53 4.12
CA PRO A 82 -1.43 14.82 3.14
C PRO A 82 -0.82 13.53 2.58
N ASP A 83 -0.64 13.45 1.26
CA ASP A 83 -0.13 12.27 0.55
C ASP A 83 -0.87 10.97 0.91
N ASP A 84 -2.17 11.08 1.21
CA ASP A 84 -3.03 10.00 1.71
C ASP A 84 -2.61 9.38 3.06
N GLY A 85 -1.63 9.96 3.74
CA GLY A 85 -1.11 9.54 5.04
C GLY A 85 0.23 8.79 4.99
N PRO A 86 0.91 8.57 6.14
CA PRO A 86 2.27 8.06 6.19
C PRO A 86 2.42 6.67 5.55
N VAL A 87 1.44 5.78 5.70
CA VAL A 87 1.50 4.45 5.07
C VAL A 87 1.32 4.54 3.56
N ALA A 88 0.43 5.41 3.07
CA ALA A 88 0.29 5.65 1.64
C ALA A 88 1.56 6.25 1.03
N ALA A 89 2.20 7.20 1.72
CA ALA A 89 3.49 7.76 1.34
C ALA A 89 4.60 6.69 1.29
N MET A 90 4.69 5.80 2.30
CA MET A 90 5.63 4.67 2.29
C MET A 90 5.40 3.75 1.09
N LEU A 91 4.13 3.40 0.81
CA LEU A 91 3.79 2.56 -0.33
C LEU A 91 4.16 3.23 -1.65
N THR A 92 3.84 4.51 -1.81
CA THR A 92 4.19 5.31 -2.99
C THR A 92 5.69 5.34 -3.24
N GLU A 93 6.50 5.59 -2.20
CA GLU A 93 7.95 5.64 -2.31
C GLU A 93 8.54 4.26 -2.67
N VAL A 94 8.10 3.19 -1.99
CA VAL A 94 8.61 1.84 -2.25
C VAL A 94 8.21 1.36 -3.65
N PHE A 95 6.97 1.61 -4.09
CA PHE A 95 6.57 1.30 -5.46
C PHE A 95 7.32 2.14 -6.49
N GLY A 96 7.55 3.43 -6.21
CA GLY A 96 8.32 4.32 -7.06
C GLY A 96 9.73 3.80 -7.32
N ARG A 97 10.41 3.31 -6.27
CA ARG A 97 11.73 2.65 -6.38
C ARG A 97 11.70 1.38 -7.23
N ALA A 98 10.58 0.67 -7.22
CA ALA A 98 10.35 -0.51 -8.05
C ALA A 98 9.86 -0.18 -9.48
N GLY A 99 9.69 1.11 -9.83
CA GLY A 99 9.23 1.56 -11.15
C GLY A 99 7.71 1.51 -11.35
N TYR A 100 6.94 1.58 -10.27
CA TYR A 100 5.48 1.55 -10.28
C TYR A 100 4.89 2.81 -9.63
N SER A 101 3.64 3.13 -9.99
CA SER A 101 2.86 4.21 -9.38
C SER A 101 1.58 3.62 -8.79
N PRO A 102 1.42 3.60 -7.46
CA PRO A 102 0.19 3.12 -6.84
C PRO A 102 -0.92 4.17 -6.90
N GLU A 103 -2.17 3.71 -6.90
CA GLU A 103 -3.35 4.54 -6.67
C GLU A 103 -4.24 3.89 -5.61
N PHE A 104 -4.67 4.66 -4.63
CA PHE A 104 -5.45 4.16 -3.50
C PHE A 104 -6.95 4.26 -3.78
N VAL A 105 -7.64 3.13 -3.69
CA VAL A 105 -9.09 3.02 -3.87
C VAL A 105 -9.74 2.84 -2.51
N PHE A 106 -10.22 3.95 -1.95
CA PHE A 106 -10.87 3.99 -0.64
C PHE A 106 -12.29 3.39 -0.66
N GLY A 107 -12.58 2.57 0.35
CA GLY A 107 -13.87 1.91 0.57
C GLY A 107 -13.96 1.36 2.00
N THR A 108 -14.72 0.28 2.19
CA THR A 108 -14.74 -0.45 3.47
C THR A 108 -13.74 -1.61 3.43
N TRP A 109 -13.23 -2.06 4.58
CA TRP A 109 -12.33 -3.22 4.65
C TRP A 109 -12.87 -4.48 3.97
N PRO A 110 -14.15 -4.88 4.15
CA PRO A 110 -14.72 -6.01 3.42
C PRO A 110 -14.75 -5.80 1.90
N ARG A 111 -15.01 -4.57 1.45
CA ARG A 111 -14.97 -4.23 0.02
C ARG A 111 -13.55 -4.35 -0.52
N ALA A 112 -12.56 -3.80 0.18
CA ALA A 112 -11.17 -3.88 -0.22
C ALA A 112 -10.71 -5.35 -0.36
N GLU A 113 -11.04 -6.21 0.60
CA GLU A 113 -10.72 -7.64 0.51
C GLU A 113 -11.40 -8.31 -0.68
N ARG A 114 -12.68 -8.01 -0.93
CA ARG A 114 -13.43 -8.55 -2.07
C ARG A 114 -12.81 -8.11 -3.40
N ASP A 115 -12.36 -6.87 -3.49
CA ASP A 115 -11.80 -6.31 -4.72
C ASP A 115 -10.46 -7.02 -5.04
N VAL A 116 -9.62 -7.31 -4.03
CA VAL A 116 -8.41 -8.14 -4.22
C VAL A 116 -8.75 -9.61 -4.52
N ARG A 117 -9.74 -10.17 -3.85
CA ARG A 117 -10.16 -11.58 -4.06
C ARG A 117 -10.69 -11.79 -5.47
N SER A 118 -11.41 -10.83 -6.04
CA SER A 118 -11.88 -10.88 -7.42
C SER A 118 -10.79 -10.54 -8.44
N GLY A 119 -9.71 -9.87 -8.02
CA GLY A 119 -8.65 -9.37 -8.89
C GLY A 119 -8.99 -8.03 -9.55
N ALA A 120 -9.99 -7.31 -9.02
CA ALA A 120 -10.29 -5.94 -9.42
C ALA A 120 -9.15 -4.97 -9.05
N THR A 121 -8.44 -5.24 -7.95
CA THR A 121 -7.24 -4.54 -7.52
C THR A 121 -6.10 -5.52 -7.27
N ILE A 122 -4.84 -5.04 -7.33
CA ILE A 122 -3.67 -5.91 -7.17
C ILE A 122 -3.44 -6.29 -5.71
N GLY A 123 -3.87 -5.44 -4.78
CA GLY A 123 -3.65 -5.61 -3.35
C GLY A 123 -4.48 -4.68 -2.48
N MET A 124 -4.34 -4.85 -1.17
CA MET A 124 -4.92 -3.97 -0.15
C MET A 124 -3.91 -3.67 0.96
N ALA A 125 -3.96 -2.46 1.51
CA ALA A 125 -3.05 -2.02 2.56
C ALA A 125 -3.63 -0.87 3.39
N PRO A 126 -3.07 -0.63 4.60
CA PRO A 126 -2.29 -1.59 5.36
C PRO A 126 -3.18 -2.73 5.89
N VAL A 127 -2.60 -3.91 6.08
CA VAL A 127 -3.27 -5.04 6.73
C VAL A 127 -2.33 -5.81 7.63
N ILE A 128 -2.91 -6.49 8.61
CA ILE A 128 -2.20 -7.48 9.41
C ILE A 128 -2.33 -8.86 8.75
N VAL A 129 -1.31 -9.69 8.94
CA VAL A 129 -1.28 -11.06 8.42
C VAL A 129 -2.47 -11.86 8.96
N SER A 130 -3.11 -12.60 8.06
CA SER A 130 -4.22 -13.47 8.37
C SER A 130 -4.09 -14.80 7.64
N GLU A 131 -4.25 -15.88 8.39
CA GLU A 131 -4.25 -17.23 7.85
C GLU A 131 -5.34 -17.42 6.79
N THR A 132 -6.55 -16.89 7.03
CA THR A 132 -7.67 -17.01 6.08
C THR A 132 -7.37 -16.34 4.74
N ARG A 133 -6.66 -15.20 4.77
CA ARG A 133 -6.28 -14.44 3.57
C ARG A 133 -5.08 -15.05 2.84
N SER A 134 -4.22 -15.79 3.54
CA SER A 134 -3.07 -16.50 2.95
C SER A 134 -3.48 -17.58 1.93
N SER A 135 -4.76 -17.94 1.86
CA SER A 135 -5.30 -18.87 0.88
C SER A 135 -5.41 -18.30 -0.54
N PHE A 136 -5.44 -16.96 -0.70
CA PHE A 136 -5.59 -16.30 -2.02
C PHE A 136 -4.63 -15.14 -2.24
N ALA A 137 -3.79 -14.82 -1.25
CA ALA A 137 -2.92 -13.66 -1.27
C ALA A 137 -1.59 -13.93 -0.58
N LEU A 138 -0.65 -13.04 -0.85
CA LEU A 138 0.71 -12.97 -0.34
C LEU A 138 0.84 -11.69 0.48
N TYR A 139 1.71 -11.69 1.48
CA TYR A 139 2.04 -10.50 2.25
C TYR A 139 3.45 -10.05 1.89
N THR A 140 3.66 -8.74 1.76
CA THR A 140 5.01 -8.18 1.73
C THR A 140 5.71 -8.38 3.07
N ASP A 141 6.98 -8.05 3.13
CA ASP A 141 7.61 -7.78 4.42
C ASP A 141 6.84 -6.63 5.12
N PRO A 142 6.83 -6.57 6.46
CA PRO A 142 6.07 -5.53 7.16
C PRO A 142 6.59 -4.16 6.74
N LEU A 143 5.75 -3.13 6.71
CA LEU A 143 6.10 -1.73 6.48
C LEU A 143 6.60 -1.11 7.79
N LEU A 144 5.87 -1.37 8.87
CA LEU A 144 6.11 -0.86 10.22
C LEU A 144 5.46 -1.78 11.25
N ASP A 145 5.87 -1.60 12.50
CA ASP A 145 5.28 -2.29 13.64
C ASP A 145 4.01 -1.58 14.11
N PHE A 146 3.01 -2.38 14.47
CA PHE A 146 1.71 -1.94 14.91
C PHE A 146 1.33 -2.70 16.18
N THR A 147 0.92 -1.98 17.21
CA THR A 147 0.55 -2.57 18.50
C THR A 147 -0.94 -2.46 18.71
N TYR A 148 -1.62 -3.60 18.69
CA TYR A 148 -2.99 -3.74 19.17
C TYR A 148 -3.04 -3.61 20.69
N THR A 149 -4.13 -3.04 21.17
CA THR A 149 -4.46 -2.94 22.58
C THR A 149 -5.98 -2.91 22.76
N LEU A 150 -6.43 -2.73 23.99
CA LEU A 150 -7.82 -2.45 24.32
C LEU A 150 -7.95 -1.01 24.82
N HIS A 151 -9.05 -0.33 24.47
CA HIS A 151 -9.37 1.02 24.93
C HIS A 151 -10.70 1.03 25.65
N GLY A 152 -10.80 1.72 26.78
CA GLY A 152 -12.04 1.77 27.57
C GLY A 152 -12.16 3.04 28.38
N ARG A 153 -13.28 3.21 29.09
CA ARG A 153 -13.51 4.36 29.96
C ARG A 153 -12.57 4.32 31.18
N LYS A 154 -11.95 5.45 31.54
CA LYS A 154 -11.22 5.61 32.80
C LYS A 154 -12.16 5.31 33.97
N GLY A 155 -11.64 4.61 34.98
CA GLY A 155 -12.42 4.17 36.13
C GLY A 155 -13.25 2.91 35.90
N ALA A 156 -13.34 2.39 34.68
CA ALA A 156 -13.57 0.96 34.50
C ALA A 156 -12.34 0.20 35.04
N ASP A 157 -12.53 -1.03 35.51
CA ASP A 157 -11.46 -1.88 36.06
C ASP A 157 -10.58 -2.44 34.93
N LEU A 158 -10.05 -1.55 34.08
CA LEU A 158 -9.22 -1.84 32.92
C LEU A 158 -7.92 -2.55 33.31
N ASP A 159 -7.42 -2.27 34.51
CA ASP A 159 -6.24 -2.87 35.09
C ASP A 159 -6.43 -4.33 35.53
N ALA A 160 -7.68 -4.80 35.65
CA ALA A 160 -7.99 -6.17 36.04
C ALA A 160 -7.82 -7.18 34.91
N PHE A 161 -7.64 -6.76 33.66
CA PHE A 161 -7.44 -7.69 32.54
C PHE A 161 -6.03 -8.29 32.58
N SER A 162 -5.93 -9.53 33.07
CA SER A 162 -4.66 -10.24 33.19
C SER A 162 -4.74 -11.69 32.70
N ASP A 163 -5.84 -12.35 33.01
CA ASP A 163 -6.12 -13.73 32.64
C ASP A 163 -7.30 -13.78 31.66
N ARG A 164 -7.31 -14.82 30.83
CA ARG A 164 -8.40 -15.10 29.87
C ARG A 164 -9.80 -14.92 30.49
N ALA A 165 -9.97 -15.33 31.75
CA ALA A 165 -11.25 -15.29 32.44
C ALA A 165 -11.77 -13.86 32.69
N ASP A 166 -10.89 -12.86 32.74
CA ASP A 166 -11.24 -11.48 33.09
C ASP A 166 -12.03 -10.79 31.98
N LEU A 167 -11.84 -11.22 30.73
CA LEU A 167 -12.60 -10.75 29.59
C LEU A 167 -13.93 -11.51 29.38
N LYS A 168 -14.24 -12.53 30.19
CA LYS A 168 -15.47 -13.30 30.03
C LYS A 168 -16.70 -12.44 30.37
N GLY A 169 -17.57 -12.24 29.39
CA GLY A 169 -18.76 -11.41 29.54
C GLY A 169 -18.52 -9.91 29.29
N VAL A 170 -17.27 -9.50 29.09
CA VAL A 170 -16.93 -8.16 28.60
C VAL A 170 -17.35 -8.04 27.14
N ARG A 171 -18.01 -6.95 26.78
CA ARG A 171 -18.40 -6.63 25.40
C ARG A 171 -17.25 -5.86 24.75
N VAL A 172 -16.55 -6.54 23.85
CA VAL A 172 -15.42 -5.98 23.11
C VAL A 172 -15.93 -5.55 21.73
N ALA A 173 -15.93 -4.25 21.49
CA ALA A 173 -16.18 -3.68 20.17
C ALA A 173 -14.99 -3.97 19.24
N ARG A 174 -15.31 -4.43 18.04
CA ARG A 174 -14.40 -4.77 16.95
C ARG A 174 -14.72 -3.97 15.71
N ILE A 175 -13.76 -3.85 14.80
CA ILE A 175 -13.95 -3.21 13.50
C ILE A 175 -14.17 -4.30 12.44
N ASP A 176 -15.22 -4.15 11.63
CA ASP A 176 -15.53 -5.10 10.58
C ASP A 176 -14.39 -5.19 9.55
N GLY A 177 -14.02 -6.42 9.20
CA GLY A 177 -12.88 -6.72 8.33
C GLY A 177 -11.52 -6.76 9.03
N TYR A 178 -11.40 -6.45 10.33
CA TYR A 178 -10.15 -6.60 11.07
C TYR A 178 -9.84 -8.06 11.40
N LYS A 179 -8.55 -8.28 11.71
CA LYS A 179 -8.02 -9.54 12.18
C LYS A 179 -7.28 -9.25 13.47
N TYR A 180 -7.77 -9.86 14.54
CA TYR A 180 -7.28 -9.68 15.89
C TYR A 180 -6.30 -10.80 16.25
N TRP A 181 -5.74 -10.73 17.45
CA TRP A 181 -4.73 -11.67 17.91
C TRP A 181 -5.34 -12.84 18.69
N ASP A 182 -4.66 -13.99 18.63
CA ASP A 182 -5.17 -15.27 19.13
C ASP A 182 -5.56 -15.28 20.60
N ALA A 183 -4.90 -14.50 21.44
CA ALA A 183 -5.21 -14.44 22.87
C ALA A 183 -6.56 -13.73 23.11
N LEU A 184 -6.81 -12.60 22.44
CA LEU A 184 -8.11 -11.92 22.49
C LEU A 184 -9.20 -12.78 21.86
N ASP A 185 -8.97 -13.40 20.70
CA ASP A 185 -9.97 -14.27 20.05
C ASP A 185 -10.36 -15.46 20.92
N ARG A 186 -9.42 -15.97 21.71
CA ARG A 186 -9.65 -17.04 22.68
C ARG A 186 -10.07 -16.51 24.05
N SER A 187 -10.32 -15.23 24.26
CA SER A 187 -10.65 -14.68 25.59
C SER A 187 -11.97 -15.23 26.16
N GLY A 188 -12.97 -15.44 25.29
CA GLY A 188 -14.35 -15.69 25.72
C GLY A 188 -15.16 -14.42 26.00
N ALA A 189 -14.64 -13.26 25.57
CA ALA A 189 -15.41 -12.03 25.47
C ALA A 189 -16.58 -12.14 24.49
N THR A 190 -17.53 -11.22 24.64
CA THR A 190 -18.62 -11.02 23.68
C THR A 190 -18.15 -10.02 22.64
N PHE A 191 -18.03 -10.44 21.38
CA PHE A 191 -17.58 -9.56 20.30
C PHE A 191 -18.75 -8.93 19.55
N ILE A 192 -18.64 -7.64 19.28
CA ILE A 192 -19.61 -6.86 18.51
C ILE A 192 -18.85 -6.11 17.42
N ASP A 193 -19.14 -6.40 16.16
CA ASP A 193 -18.45 -5.78 15.02
C ASP A 193 -19.17 -4.48 14.60
N TYR A 194 -18.39 -3.41 14.44
CA TYR A 194 -18.82 -2.07 14.02
C TYR A 194 -18.19 -1.69 12.68
N PRO A 195 -18.82 -0.83 11.88
CA PRO A 195 -18.35 -0.51 10.53
C PRO A 195 -17.08 0.35 10.48
N SER A 196 -16.68 0.99 11.59
CA SER A 196 -15.48 1.83 11.69
C SER A 196 -15.00 1.93 13.13
N SER A 197 -13.75 2.36 13.33
CA SER A 197 -13.19 2.65 14.66
C SER A 197 -14.01 3.71 15.38
N LEU A 198 -14.41 4.80 14.70
CA LEU A 198 -15.28 5.83 15.27
C LEU A 198 -16.61 5.27 15.78
N ALA A 199 -17.24 4.36 15.04
CA ALA A 199 -18.48 3.71 15.48
C ALA A 199 -18.25 2.80 16.70
N ALA A 200 -17.13 2.07 16.74
CA ALA A 200 -16.75 1.24 17.89
C ALA A 200 -16.50 2.07 19.17
N PHE A 201 -15.78 3.18 19.06
CA PHE A 201 -15.55 4.10 20.18
C PHE A 201 -16.85 4.79 20.62
N THR A 202 -17.72 5.17 19.69
CA THR A 202 -19.06 5.70 19.99
C THR A 202 -19.91 4.69 20.75
N ALA A 203 -19.83 3.40 20.41
CA ALA A 203 -20.54 2.36 21.15
C ALA A 203 -20.05 2.19 22.60
N VAL A 204 -18.74 2.33 22.86
CA VAL A 204 -18.22 2.38 24.24
C VAL A 204 -18.66 3.64 24.96
N LYS A 205 -18.73 4.78 24.25
CA LYS A 205 -19.33 6.01 24.78
C LYS A 205 -20.79 5.80 25.19
N ASP A 206 -21.58 5.13 24.36
CA ASP A 206 -23.01 4.95 24.61
C ASP A 206 -23.32 3.77 25.55
N GLY A 207 -22.29 3.06 26.01
CA GLY A 207 -22.41 1.92 26.91
C GLY A 207 -22.94 0.65 26.22
N GLU A 208 -22.91 0.60 24.89
CA GLU A 208 -23.25 -0.58 24.08
C GLU A 208 -22.12 -1.62 24.05
N ALA A 209 -20.88 -1.16 24.22
CA ALA A 209 -19.70 -1.98 24.44
C ALA A 209 -18.92 -1.48 25.67
N ASP A 210 -18.04 -2.30 26.21
CA ASP A 210 -17.25 -1.99 27.40
C ASP A 210 -15.83 -1.51 27.04
N VAL A 211 -15.23 -2.12 26.02
CA VAL A 211 -13.91 -1.75 25.47
C VAL A 211 -13.89 -1.89 23.95
N VAL A 212 -12.96 -1.19 23.28
CA VAL A 212 -12.65 -1.33 21.85
C VAL A 212 -11.32 -2.04 21.68
N ALA A 213 -11.24 -3.01 20.78
CA ALA A 213 -9.97 -3.56 20.31
C ALA A 213 -9.47 -2.78 19.08
N GLU A 214 -8.41 -2.01 19.25
CA GLU A 214 -7.82 -1.13 18.21
C GLU A 214 -6.32 -0.92 18.50
N GLY A 215 -5.57 -0.44 17.52
CA GLY A 215 -4.18 -0.03 17.73
C GLY A 215 -4.05 1.09 18.76
N SER A 216 -2.93 1.15 19.48
CA SER A 216 -2.65 2.23 20.44
C SER A 216 -2.74 3.61 19.77
N ILE A 217 -1.97 3.83 18.69
CA ILE A 217 -1.95 5.09 17.93
C ILE A 217 -3.30 5.39 17.26
N ALA A 218 -3.92 4.41 16.60
CA ALA A 218 -5.20 4.62 15.91
C ALA A 218 -6.34 4.91 16.89
N GLY A 219 -6.40 4.19 18.02
CA GLY A 219 -7.43 4.41 19.02
C GLY A 219 -7.35 5.80 19.63
N ARG A 220 -6.12 6.24 19.93
CA ARG A 220 -5.88 7.61 20.41
C ARG A 220 -6.29 8.66 19.37
N SER A 221 -5.90 8.50 18.10
CA SER A 221 -6.32 9.41 17.02
C SER A 221 -7.85 9.51 16.88
N VAL A 222 -8.59 8.41 17.06
CA VAL A 222 -10.07 8.46 17.04
C VAL A 222 -10.62 9.24 18.23
N LEU A 223 -10.09 8.98 19.43
CA LEU A 223 -10.53 9.66 20.66
C LEU A 223 -10.24 11.17 20.62
N GLU A 224 -9.12 11.57 20.03
CA GLU A 224 -8.67 12.97 19.90
C GLU A 224 -9.38 13.72 18.77
N SER A 225 -9.92 13.01 17.77
CA SER A 225 -10.61 13.63 16.64
C SER A 225 -11.94 14.31 17.03
N ALA A 226 -12.29 15.44 16.41
CA ALA A 226 -13.60 16.08 16.66
C ALA A 226 -14.81 15.27 16.19
N ALA A 227 -14.60 14.26 15.35
CA ALA A 227 -15.69 13.37 14.97
C ALA A 227 -16.19 12.55 16.18
N PHE A 228 -15.33 12.33 17.18
CA PHE A 228 -15.71 11.65 18.40
C PHE A 228 -16.44 12.60 19.35
N GLY A 229 -17.72 12.33 19.59
CA GLY A 229 -18.58 13.17 20.45
C GLY A 229 -18.37 12.97 21.96
N GLY A 230 -17.19 12.52 22.40
CA GLY A 230 -16.84 12.33 23.81
C GLY A 230 -15.53 13.04 24.16
N ASP A 231 -15.23 13.15 25.45
CA ASP A 231 -13.96 13.72 25.91
C ASP A 231 -12.89 12.61 25.92
N ALA A 232 -11.80 12.78 25.16
CA ALA A 232 -10.71 11.82 25.11
C ALA A 232 -10.14 11.49 26.49
N SER A 233 -10.13 12.48 27.40
CA SER A 233 -9.61 12.33 28.76
C SER A 233 -10.44 11.37 29.62
N ASP A 234 -11.67 11.04 29.23
CA ASP A 234 -12.51 10.02 29.87
C ASP A 234 -12.11 8.58 29.50
N TYR A 235 -11.15 8.39 28.60
CA TYR A 235 -10.75 7.09 28.07
C TYR A 235 -9.28 6.80 28.33
N ALA A 236 -8.95 5.51 28.44
CA ALA A 236 -7.59 5.05 28.60
C ALA A 236 -7.35 3.77 27.80
N GLU A 237 -6.11 3.65 27.35
CA GLU A 237 -5.54 2.40 26.87
C GLU A 237 -5.35 1.43 28.05
N VAL A 238 -5.72 0.18 27.85
CA VAL A 238 -5.40 -0.93 28.76
C VAL A 238 -3.90 -1.17 28.68
N ALA A 239 -3.24 -1.15 29.84
CA ALA A 239 -1.80 -1.35 29.88
C ALA A 239 -1.39 -2.68 29.22
N PRO A 240 -0.35 -2.70 28.36
CA PRO A 240 0.08 -3.89 27.64
C PRO A 240 0.87 -4.84 28.54
N ARG A 241 0.20 -5.42 29.54
CA ARG A 241 0.83 -6.25 30.59
C ARG A 241 0.93 -7.72 30.20
N THR A 242 0.00 -8.19 29.38
CA THR A 242 -0.13 -9.60 28.99
C THR A 242 -0.41 -9.75 27.50
N ASP A 243 -0.24 -10.96 26.98
CA ASP A 243 -0.61 -11.32 25.61
C ASP A 243 -2.13 -11.20 25.37
N LEU A 244 -2.94 -11.22 26.43
CA LEU A 244 -4.37 -10.98 26.36
C LEU A 244 -4.70 -9.52 26.02
N THR A 245 -3.96 -8.58 26.59
CA THR A 245 -4.26 -7.14 26.54
C THR A 245 -3.62 -6.43 25.35
N SER A 246 -2.54 -6.96 24.79
CA SER A 246 -1.82 -6.32 23.69
C SER A 246 -1.10 -7.33 22.80
N SER A 247 -0.88 -6.94 21.55
CA SER A 247 -0.13 -7.71 20.56
C SER A 247 0.56 -6.78 19.56
N THR A 248 1.88 -6.88 19.43
CA THR A 248 2.63 -6.19 18.38
C THR A 248 2.75 -7.07 17.14
N GLN A 249 2.34 -6.54 16.00
CA GLN A 249 2.30 -7.20 14.69
C GLN A 249 2.84 -6.25 13.62
N GLY A 250 3.18 -6.79 12.44
CA GLY A 250 3.52 -5.96 11.29
C GLY A 250 2.28 -5.45 10.54
N LEU A 251 2.32 -4.22 10.04
CA LEU A 251 1.44 -3.80 8.94
C LEU A 251 2.08 -4.18 7.62
N HIS A 252 1.31 -4.78 6.72
CA HIS A 252 1.79 -5.29 5.44
C HIS A 252 0.94 -4.73 4.29
N LEU A 253 1.50 -4.80 3.09
CA LEU A 253 0.71 -4.84 1.87
C LEU A 253 0.33 -6.30 1.58
N LEU A 254 -0.96 -6.55 1.37
CA LEU A 254 -1.46 -7.82 0.86
C LEU A 254 -1.59 -7.74 -0.66
N ILE A 255 -1.00 -8.69 -1.37
CA ILE A 255 -0.98 -8.77 -2.83
C ILE A 255 -1.68 -10.06 -3.26
N LYS A 256 -2.55 -10.00 -4.27
CA LYS A 256 -3.20 -11.21 -4.80
C LYS A 256 -2.17 -12.24 -5.27
N ASP A 257 -2.38 -13.52 -4.90
CA ASP A 257 -1.49 -14.59 -5.32
C ASP A 257 -1.70 -14.95 -6.80
N THR A 258 -0.89 -14.32 -7.65
CA THR A 258 -0.80 -14.54 -9.09
C THR A 258 0.67 -14.52 -9.52
N PRO A 259 1.04 -14.98 -10.72
CA PRO A 259 2.42 -14.85 -11.22
C PRO A 259 2.93 -13.41 -11.20
N GLU A 260 2.05 -12.45 -11.51
CA GLU A 260 2.33 -11.02 -11.40
C GLU A 260 2.51 -10.59 -9.95
N GLY A 261 1.57 -10.93 -9.07
CA GLY A 261 1.62 -10.57 -7.65
C GLY A 261 2.87 -11.11 -6.94
N ARG A 262 3.32 -12.32 -7.27
CA ARG A 262 4.59 -12.90 -6.77
C ARG A 262 5.82 -12.13 -7.24
N THR A 263 5.78 -11.60 -8.45
CA THR A 263 6.88 -10.77 -8.99
C THR A 263 6.89 -9.42 -8.31
N LEU A 264 5.71 -8.79 -8.19
CA LEU A 264 5.52 -7.51 -7.53
C LEU A 264 5.95 -7.56 -6.06
N GLN A 265 5.54 -8.59 -5.32
CA GLN A 265 5.95 -8.80 -3.92
C GLN A 265 7.47 -8.81 -3.76
N LYS A 266 8.19 -9.54 -4.63
CA LYS A 266 9.65 -9.62 -4.56
C LYS A 266 10.32 -8.28 -4.85
N GLN A 267 9.83 -7.57 -5.86
CA GLN A 267 10.35 -6.24 -6.21
C GLN A 267 10.07 -5.23 -5.09
N PHE A 268 8.85 -5.28 -4.52
CA PHE A 268 8.45 -4.45 -3.40
C PHE A 268 9.31 -4.71 -2.18
N ASN A 269 9.50 -5.97 -1.76
CA ASN A 269 10.32 -6.30 -0.60
C ASN A 269 11.78 -5.85 -0.77
N ALA A 270 12.36 -6.02 -1.97
CA ALA A 270 13.71 -5.53 -2.25
C ALA A 270 13.81 -4.01 -2.15
N ALA A 271 12.84 -3.28 -2.71
CA ALA A 271 12.78 -1.83 -2.62
C ALA A 271 12.52 -1.33 -1.18
N LEU A 272 11.74 -2.08 -0.40
CA LEU A 272 11.46 -1.77 1.00
C LEU A 272 12.71 -1.93 1.87
N GLU A 273 13.52 -2.95 1.64
CA GLU A 273 14.79 -3.14 2.34
C GLU A 273 15.72 -1.93 2.14
N ASP A 274 15.82 -1.43 0.91
CA ASP A 274 16.58 -0.23 0.59
C ASP A 274 15.96 1.05 1.21
N PHE A 275 14.63 1.12 1.29
CA PHE A 275 13.92 2.28 1.83
C PHE A 275 14.06 2.41 3.34
N ARG A 276 14.06 1.28 4.07
CA ARG A 276 14.16 1.25 5.54
C ARG A 276 15.42 1.91 6.12
N GLY A 277 16.48 2.04 5.31
CA GLY A 277 17.72 2.72 5.70
C GLY A 277 17.76 4.21 5.38
N SER A 278 16.65 4.82 4.95
CA SER A 278 16.60 6.22 4.51
C SER A 278 15.99 7.15 5.56
N GLU A 279 16.43 8.41 5.56
CA GLU A 279 15.87 9.46 6.43
C GLU A 279 14.36 9.69 6.18
N ASP A 280 13.89 9.43 4.95
CA ASP A 280 12.48 9.53 4.60
C ASP A 280 11.64 8.46 5.32
N TYR A 281 12.17 7.23 5.49
CA TYR A 281 11.50 6.19 6.26
C TYR A 281 11.39 6.59 7.74
N ASP A 282 12.51 7.02 8.33
CA ASP A 282 12.55 7.44 9.73
C ASP A 282 11.58 8.60 9.98
N ARG A 283 11.49 9.56 9.05
CA ARG A 283 10.54 10.68 9.11
C ARG A 283 9.08 10.20 9.09
N LEU A 284 8.73 9.29 8.17
CA LEU A 284 7.36 8.77 8.07
C LEU A 284 6.96 7.95 9.30
N VAL A 285 7.89 7.18 9.88
CA VAL A 285 7.64 6.44 11.12
C VAL A 285 7.50 7.39 12.30
N ALA A 286 8.38 8.39 12.44
CA ALA A 286 8.29 9.38 13.51
C ALA A 286 6.97 10.17 13.47
N GLY A 287 6.52 10.53 12.26
CA GLY A 287 5.26 11.25 12.06
C GLY A 287 4.00 10.48 12.50
N LEU A 288 4.06 9.15 12.63
CA LEU A 288 2.94 8.36 13.19
C LEU A 288 2.80 8.50 14.70
N THR A 289 3.90 8.80 15.39
CA THR A 289 3.93 8.96 16.85
C THR A 289 3.77 10.40 17.29
N ASP A 290 3.95 11.36 16.37
CA ASP A 290 3.91 12.77 16.65
C ASP A 290 2.47 13.31 16.58
N THR A 291 1.79 13.31 17.73
CA THR A 291 0.46 13.90 17.91
C THR A 291 0.43 15.40 17.76
N SER A 292 1.59 16.06 17.74
CA SER A 292 1.66 17.51 17.59
C SER A 292 1.11 17.98 16.23
N ALA A 293 0.84 17.08 15.29
CA ALA A 293 0.29 17.44 13.99
C ALA A 293 -1.24 17.59 13.98
N GLU A 294 -2.00 17.10 14.98
CA GLU A 294 -3.42 17.43 15.08
C GLU A 294 -3.59 18.74 15.85
N VAL A 295 -4.34 19.68 15.27
CA VAL A 295 -4.52 21.03 15.79
C VAL A 295 -5.97 21.45 15.67
N VAL A 296 -6.39 22.27 16.62
CA VAL A 296 -7.65 23.00 16.53
C VAL A 296 -7.36 24.35 15.91
N LEU A 297 -8.07 24.66 14.83
CA LEU A 297 -8.12 26.00 14.27
C LEU A 297 -9.02 26.85 15.16
N ASP A 298 -8.40 27.70 15.98
CA ASP A 298 -9.10 28.68 16.81
C ASP A 298 -8.59 30.08 16.53
N SER A 299 -9.49 31.04 16.40
CA SER A 299 -9.10 32.42 16.15
C SER A 299 -8.74 33.09 17.46
N ALA A 300 -7.53 33.65 17.55
CA ALA A 300 -7.11 34.44 18.71
C ALA A 300 -8.04 35.65 18.99
N ALA A 301 -8.79 36.12 17.98
CA ALA A 301 -9.77 37.21 18.10
C ALA A 301 -11.20 36.74 18.40
N GLY A 302 -11.45 35.42 18.41
CA GLY A 302 -12.76 34.79 18.51
C GLY A 302 -13.57 34.89 17.21
N GLY A 303 -14.12 33.77 16.73
CA GLY A 303 -14.97 33.75 15.53
C GLY A 303 -14.51 32.73 14.49
N ALA A 304 -14.64 33.05 13.20
CA ALA A 304 -14.19 32.16 12.13
C ALA A 304 -12.68 32.34 11.87
N VAL A 305 -11.97 31.23 11.66
CA VAL A 305 -10.57 31.20 11.22
C VAL A 305 -10.52 31.35 9.71
N GLU A 306 -9.74 32.30 9.23
CA GLU A 306 -9.53 32.54 7.80
C GLU A 306 -8.42 31.61 7.29
N LEU A 307 -8.70 30.91 6.18
CA LEU A 307 -7.77 29.98 5.55
C LEU A 307 -7.35 30.52 4.18
N MET A 308 -6.07 30.44 3.90
CA MET A 308 -5.42 31.02 2.72
C MET A 308 -4.89 29.93 1.78
N ASP A 309 -4.45 30.33 0.59
CA ASP A 309 -3.58 29.52 -0.26
C ASP A 309 -2.09 29.72 0.07
N ALA A 310 -1.21 29.09 -0.71
CA ALA A 310 0.24 29.17 -0.52
C ALA A 310 0.82 30.58 -0.73
N ASP A 311 0.12 31.45 -1.48
CA ASP A 311 0.53 32.82 -1.76
C ASP A 311 -0.03 33.82 -0.72
N GLY A 312 -0.85 33.34 0.22
CA GLY A 312 -1.47 34.13 1.28
C GLY A 312 -2.80 34.77 0.88
N GLU A 313 -3.38 34.37 -0.26
CA GLU A 313 -4.70 34.85 -0.69
C GLU A 313 -5.83 34.10 0.03
N PRO A 314 -6.90 34.78 0.47
CA PRO A 314 -7.97 34.17 1.25
C PRO A 314 -8.80 33.20 0.39
N MET A 315 -8.91 31.95 0.85
CA MET A 315 -9.63 30.86 0.16
C MET A 315 -10.98 30.52 0.80
N GLY A 316 -11.22 31.01 2.01
CA GLY A 316 -12.47 30.82 2.76
C GLY A 316 -12.23 30.92 4.26
N SER A 317 -13.27 30.67 5.05
CA SER A 317 -13.17 30.60 6.49
C SER A 317 -13.85 29.36 7.05
N THR A 318 -13.41 28.93 8.22
CA THR A 318 -13.98 27.82 8.97
C THR A 318 -14.32 28.29 10.38
N PRO A 319 -15.33 27.74 11.07
CA PRO A 319 -15.62 28.10 12.46
C PRO A 319 -14.41 27.86 13.38
N SER A 320 -14.23 28.68 14.41
CA SER A 320 -13.34 28.33 15.53
C SER A 320 -13.74 26.96 16.10
N GLY A 321 -12.74 26.15 16.47
CA GLY A 321 -12.93 24.77 16.88
C GLY A 321 -12.87 23.76 15.73
N THR A 322 -12.55 24.18 14.49
CA THR A 322 -12.39 23.27 13.35
C THR A 322 -11.12 22.46 13.52
N GLN A 323 -11.21 21.14 13.33
CA GLN A 323 -10.03 20.29 13.39
C GLN A 323 -9.23 20.36 12.11
N ALA A 324 -7.91 20.34 12.27
CA ALA A 324 -6.99 20.26 11.15
C ALA A 324 -5.78 19.40 11.48
N PHE A 325 -5.11 18.94 10.43
CA PHE A 325 -3.81 18.30 10.54
C PHE A 325 -2.75 19.22 9.95
N VAL A 326 -1.72 19.58 10.71
CA VAL A 326 -0.54 20.27 10.24
C VAL A 326 0.24 19.34 9.32
N ALA A 327 0.29 19.71 8.04
CA ALA A 327 1.03 18.94 7.05
C ALA A 327 2.54 18.96 7.30
N ARG A 328 3.05 20.08 7.85
CA ARG A 328 4.45 20.23 8.26
C ARG A 328 4.61 21.36 9.27
N TRP A 329 5.22 21.05 10.41
CA TRP A 329 5.73 22.08 11.32
C TRP A 329 6.99 22.74 10.75
N PRO A 330 7.17 24.06 10.92
CA PRO A 330 8.40 24.73 10.54
C PRO A 330 9.58 24.24 11.39
N ASP A 331 10.76 24.15 10.79
CA ASP A 331 11.97 23.66 11.46
C ASP A 331 12.58 24.70 12.44
N ASP A 332 12.19 25.97 12.33
CA ASP A 332 12.65 27.10 13.16
C ASP A 332 11.49 27.67 14.00
N ALA A 333 11.79 28.51 15.02
CA ALA A 333 10.79 29.25 15.79
C ALA A 333 10.17 30.39 14.94
N PRO A 334 8.98 30.21 14.34
CA PRO A 334 8.44 31.12 13.33
C PRO A 334 7.81 32.33 14.01
N ALA A 335 7.59 33.40 13.23
CA ALA A 335 6.70 34.47 13.66
C ALA A 335 5.25 33.96 13.77
N SER A 336 4.44 34.54 14.65
CA SER A 336 3.07 34.07 14.93
C SER A 336 2.12 34.18 13.73
N ASP A 337 2.42 35.06 12.77
CA ASP A 337 1.69 35.24 11.52
C ASP A 337 2.14 34.30 10.39
N THR A 338 3.09 33.39 10.66
CA THR A 338 3.58 32.43 9.67
C THR A 338 2.45 31.51 9.21
N LEU A 339 2.34 31.33 7.89
CA LEU A 339 1.38 30.44 7.28
C LEU A 339 1.84 28.98 7.35
N ILE A 340 1.04 28.15 8.02
CA ILE A 340 1.26 26.72 8.20
C ILE A 340 0.26 25.97 7.33
N ALA A 341 0.77 25.03 6.54
CA ALA A 341 -0.06 24.17 5.72
C ALA A 341 -0.85 23.22 6.63
N VAL A 342 -2.17 23.32 6.54
CA VAL A 342 -3.12 22.53 7.32
C VAL A 342 -4.14 21.86 6.43
N LYS A 343 -4.42 20.60 6.72
CA LYS A 343 -5.45 19.82 6.07
C LYS A 343 -6.68 19.81 6.97
N VAL A 344 -7.74 20.47 6.53
CA VAL A 344 -8.96 20.63 7.33
C VAL A 344 -9.69 19.30 7.43
N LEU A 345 -10.02 18.86 8.64
CA LEU A 345 -10.62 17.55 8.91
C LEU A 345 -12.14 17.59 9.03
N ASP A 346 -12.73 18.75 9.35
CA ASP A 346 -14.17 18.93 9.46
C ASP A 346 -14.65 20.32 9.02
N GLY A 347 -15.97 20.58 9.15
CA GLY A 347 -16.55 21.85 8.74
C GLY A 347 -16.64 22.09 7.22
N PRO A 348 -16.89 23.35 6.79
CA PRO A 348 -17.21 23.70 5.40
C PRO A 348 -16.03 23.57 4.44
N LEU A 349 -14.80 23.52 4.97
CA LEU A 349 -13.57 23.39 4.20
C LEU A 349 -12.90 22.01 4.35
N ARG A 350 -13.63 21.04 4.92
CA ARG A 350 -13.17 19.65 5.10
C ARG A 350 -12.51 19.08 3.84
N GLY A 351 -11.40 18.38 4.06
CA GLY A 351 -10.61 17.69 3.04
C GLY A 351 -9.71 18.62 2.22
N ARG A 352 -9.75 19.94 2.44
CA ARG A 352 -8.88 20.88 1.72
C ARG A 352 -7.55 21.07 2.46
N LEU A 353 -6.46 21.03 1.70
CA LEU A 353 -5.16 21.51 2.16
C LEU A 353 -5.12 23.02 1.92
N LEU A 354 -5.02 23.78 3.00
CA LEU A 354 -5.05 25.24 3.04
C LEU A 354 -3.97 25.74 4.01
N TRP A 355 -3.84 27.06 4.16
CA TRP A 355 -2.85 27.66 5.03
C TRP A 355 -3.54 28.45 6.14
N ALA A 356 -3.21 28.13 7.39
CA ALA A 356 -3.65 28.85 8.59
C ALA A 356 -2.47 29.60 9.20
N ARG A 357 -2.73 30.69 9.93
CA ARG A 357 -1.66 31.34 10.69
C ARG A 357 -1.29 30.49 11.89
N LEU A 358 -0.01 30.49 12.25
CA LEU A 358 0.49 29.78 13.42
C LEU A 358 -0.24 30.20 14.71
N GLU A 359 -0.59 31.48 14.86
CA GLU A 359 -1.35 31.99 16.00
C GLU A 359 -2.79 31.47 16.09
N ASP A 360 -3.34 30.97 14.99
CA ASP A 360 -4.67 30.38 14.94
C ASP A 360 -4.65 28.84 15.10
N LEU A 361 -3.47 28.27 15.39
CA LEU A 361 -3.27 26.83 15.59
C LEU A 361 -3.08 26.55 17.07
N GLU A 362 -4.06 25.91 17.68
CA GLU A 362 -3.90 25.33 19.00
C GLU A 362 -3.52 23.86 18.83
N ILE A 363 -2.28 23.52 19.19
CA ILE A 363 -1.88 22.12 19.29
C ILE A 363 -2.69 21.51 20.43
N THR A 364 -3.45 20.48 20.12
CA THR A 364 -4.15 19.66 21.10
C THR A 364 -3.12 18.96 21.99
N HIS A 365 -2.68 19.64 23.05
CA HIS A 365 -1.92 19.04 24.14
C HIS A 365 -2.90 18.66 25.25
N ASP A 366 -2.77 17.41 25.73
CA ASP A 366 -3.29 16.80 26.97
C ASP A 366 -4.09 17.70 27.95
#